data_AF-A0A3D1GWU5-F1
#
_entry.id   AF-A0A3D1GWU5-F1
#
_cell.length_a   1.000
_cell.length_b   1.000
_cell.length_c   1.000
_cell.angle_alpha   90.00
_cell.angle_beta   90.00
_cell.angle_gamma   90.00
#
_symmetry.space_group_name_H-M   'P 1'
#
loop_
_entity.id
_entity.type
_entity.pdbx_description
1 polymer ?
#
loop_
_entity_poly.entity_id
_entity_poly.type
_entity_poly.pdbx_seq_one_letter_code
_entity_poly.pdbx_strand_id
1 'polypeptide(L)'
;MTEDRLNAYHIMWLFVFFDLPVTTKKDMKAASLFRKNLEKDGFSMMQFSVYIRHCASRESLEVHIKRVKSLLPESGKVSILSVTDKQYGDIYNFWGKPKSINKSKITKKVISEPIQLEFF
;
A
#
# COMPACT_ATOMS: atom_id res chain seq x y z
N MET A 1 8.64 -5.25 -23.15
CA MET A 1 7.21 -5.33 -23.52
C MET A 1 6.72 -3.90 -23.77
N THR A 2 5.83 -3.66 -24.75
CA THR A 2 5.33 -2.30 -25.04
C THR A 2 4.20 -1.91 -24.07
N GLU A 3 4.20 -0.67 -23.58
CA GLU A 3 3.23 -0.12 -22.62
C GLU A 3 1.76 -0.29 -23.09
N ASP A 4 1.53 -0.28 -24.40
CA ASP A 4 0.20 -0.50 -25.00
C ASP A 4 -0.43 -1.84 -24.61
N ARG A 5 0.36 -2.90 -24.47
CA ARG A 5 -0.16 -4.21 -24.03
C ARG A 5 -0.57 -4.21 -22.57
N LEU A 6 0.15 -3.49 -21.70
CA LEU A 6 -0.17 -3.40 -20.27
C LEU A 6 -1.44 -2.57 -20.05
N ASN A 7 -1.62 -1.50 -20.84
CA ASN A 7 -2.85 -0.70 -20.82
C ASN A 7 -4.10 -1.51 -21.20
N ALA A 8 -3.99 -2.50 -22.09
CA ALA A 8 -5.12 -3.37 -22.46
C ALA A 8 -5.66 -4.21 -21.29
N TYR A 9 -4.83 -4.49 -20.28
CA TYR A 9 -5.25 -5.22 -19.08
C TYR A 9 -5.84 -4.32 -17.98
N HIS A 10 -5.80 -3.00 -18.16
CA HIS A 10 -6.20 -2.01 -17.16
C HIS A 10 -5.58 -2.32 -15.79
N ILE A 11 -4.26 -2.23 -15.71
CA ILE A 11 -3.52 -2.42 -14.45
C ILE A 11 -3.93 -1.34 -13.44
N MET A 12 -4.23 -1.78 -12.22
CA MET A 12 -4.73 -0.95 -11.14
C MET A 12 -3.95 -1.22 -9.85
N TRP A 13 -3.93 -0.24 -8.97
CA TRP A 13 -3.43 -0.32 -7.62
C TRP A 13 -4.57 -0.08 -6.64
N LEU A 14 -4.62 -0.89 -5.59
CA LEU A 14 -5.53 -0.71 -4.47
C LEU A 14 -4.78 -0.13 -3.29
N PHE A 15 -5.28 0.96 -2.75
CA PHE A 15 -4.88 1.53 -1.48
C PHE A 15 -5.94 1.19 -0.43
N VAL A 16 -5.49 0.72 0.72
CA VAL A 16 -6.32 0.48 1.91
C VAL A 16 -5.81 1.37 3.02
N PHE A 17 -6.58 2.41 3.32
CA PHE A 17 -6.37 3.31 4.44
C PHE A 17 -7.18 2.81 5.62
N PHE A 18 -6.62 2.78 6.82
CA PHE A 18 -7.37 2.42 8.01
C PHE A 18 -6.99 3.23 9.24
N ASP A 19 -8.00 3.57 10.03
CA ASP A 19 -7.87 4.13 11.37
C ASP A 19 -8.66 3.23 12.31
N LEU A 20 -7.93 2.35 13.02
CA LEU A 20 -8.52 1.33 13.88
C LEU A 20 -8.20 1.66 15.34
N PRO A 21 -9.15 1.50 16.26
CA PRO A 21 -8.88 1.73 17.68
C PRO A 21 -7.81 0.76 18.20
N VAL A 22 -7.03 1.23 19.17
CA VAL A 22 -5.95 0.46 19.81
C VAL A 22 -5.91 0.67 21.33
N THR A 23 -7.00 1.17 21.92
CA THR A 23 -7.07 1.52 23.35
C THR A 23 -7.19 0.29 24.24
N THR A 24 -7.90 -0.75 23.80
CA THR A 24 -8.04 -2.01 24.55
C THR A 24 -7.21 -3.14 23.95
N LYS A 25 -6.94 -4.18 24.75
CA LYS A 25 -6.26 -5.40 24.25
C LYS A 25 -7.04 -6.10 23.13
N LYS A 26 -8.39 -6.04 23.16
CA LYS A 26 -9.24 -6.59 22.10
C LYS A 26 -9.03 -5.81 20.80
N ASP A 27 -9.04 -4.49 20.87
CA ASP A 27 -8.89 -3.63 19.68
C ASP A 27 -7.50 -3.75 19.07
N MET A 28 -6.44 -3.76 19.89
CA MET A 28 -5.07 -4.00 19.42
C MET A 28 -4.93 -5.35 18.69
N LYS A 29 -5.58 -6.39 19.21
CA LYS A 29 -5.57 -7.73 18.58
C LYS A 29 -6.33 -7.71 17.25
N ALA A 30 -7.50 -7.05 17.19
CA ALA A 30 -8.28 -6.90 15.97
C ALA A 30 -7.53 -6.11 14.90
N ALA A 31 -6.93 -4.96 15.25
CA ALA A 31 -6.11 -4.16 14.34
C ALA A 31 -4.90 -4.93 13.83
N SER A 32 -4.22 -5.69 14.70
CA SER A 32 -3.09 -6.54 14.30
C SER A 32 -3.52 -7.68 13.38
N LEU A 33 -4.70 -8.26 13.62
CA LEU A 33 -5.24 -9.31 12.77
C LEU A 33 -5.64 -8.78 11.38
N PHE A 34 -6.26 -7.61 11.32
CA PHE A 34 -6.61 -6.96 10.06
C PHE A 34 -5.37 -6.74 9.18
N ARG A 35 -4.30 -6.14 9.74
CA ARG A 35 -3.02 -5.97 9.04
C ARG A 35 -2.44 -7.28 8.52
N LYS A 36 -2.38 -8.30 9.36
CA LYS A 36 -1.86 -9.63 8.97
C LYS A 36 -2.68 -10.27 7.86
N ASN A 37 -4.00 -10.06 7.85
CA ASN A 37 -4.85 -10.60 6.79
C ASN A 37 -4.66 -9.84 5.47
N LEU A 38 -4.41 -8.52 5.50
CA LEU A 38 -4.01 -7.77 4.31
C LEU A 38 -2.69 -8.30 3.74
N GLU A 39 -1.68 -8.51 4.60
CA GLU A 39 -0.38 -9.06 4.18
C GLU A 39 -0.51 -10.45 3.55
N LYS A 40 -1.36 -11.31 4.15
CA LYS A 40 -1.67 -12.64 3.59
C LYS A 40 -2.39 -12.59 2.24
N ASP A 41 -3.26 -11.60 2.02
CA ASP A 41 -3.91 -11.37 0.72
C ASP A 41 -2.98 -10.63 -0.27
N GLY A 42 -1.70 -10.44 0.10
CA GLY A 42 -0.63 -9.91 -0.74
C GLY A 42 -0.65 -8.39 -0.86
N PHE A 43 -1.17 -7.68 0.14
CA PHE A 43 -0.93 -6.25 0.29
C PHE A 43 0.44 -6.01 0.93
N SER A 44 1.10 -4.92 0.55
CA SER A 44 2.35 -4.45 1.15
C SER A 44 2.11 -3.16 1.94
N MET A 45 2.78 -3.01 3.08
CA MET A 45 2.70 -1.76 3.85
C MET A 45 3.45 -0.66 3.09
N MET A 46 2.76 0.44 2.76
CA MET A 46 3.35 1.62 2.15
C MET A 46 3.77 2.64 3.22
N GLN A 47 2.86 2.94 4.14
CA GLN A 47 3.06 3.81 5.30
C GLN A 47 2.26 3.26 6.49
N PHE A 48 2.44 3.84 7.68
CA PHE A 48 1.56 3.51 8.79
C PHE A 48 0.11 3.73 8.40
N SER A 49 -0.74 2.74 8.69
CA SER A 49 -2.16 2.76 8.36
C SER A 49 -2.49 2.79 6.86
N VAL A 50 -1.52 2.55 5.97
CA VAL A 50 -1.72 2.52 4.51
C VAL A 50 -1.06 1.30 3.91
N TYR A 51 -1.86 0.45 3.29
CA TYR A 51 -1.42 -0.76 2.59
C TYR A 51 -1.80 -0.68 1.12
N ILE A 52 -0.95 -1.20 0.24
CA ILE A 52 -1.15 -1.17 -1.20
C ILE A 52 -1.05 -2.54 -1.85
N ARG A 53 -1.72 -2.73 -2.98
CA ARG A 53 -1.65 -3.95 -3.78
C ARG A 53 -1.78 -3.67 -5.27
N HIS A 54 -0.85 -4.21 -6.05
CA HIS A 54 -0.95 -4.26 -7.51
C HIS A 54 -1.99 -5.30 -7.94
N CYS A 55 -2.86 -4.92 -8.88
CA CYS A 55 -3.89 -5.74 -9.49
C CYS A 55 -3.70 -5.72 -11.00
N ALA A 56 -3.45 -6.89 -11.60
CA ALA A 56 -3.22 -7.02 -13.03
C ALA A 56 -4.47 -6.77 -13.89
N SER A 57 -5.66 -6.72 -13.28
CA SER A 57 -6.92 -6.38 -13.96
C SER A 57 -7.95 -5.81 -12.99
N ARG A 58 -9.02 -5.25 -13.54
CA ARG A 58 -10.17 -4.74 -12.76
C ARG A 58 -10.92 -5.85 -12.03
N GLU A 59 -11.04 -7.03 -12.60
CA GLU A 59 -11.69 -8.18 -11.97
C GLU A 59 -10.92 -8.64 -10.73
N SER A 60 -9.58 -8.67 -10.82
CA SER A 60 -8.71 -8.96 -9.67
C SER A 60 -8.93 -7.93 -8.56
N LEU A 61 -8.99 -6.64 -8.92
CA LEU A 61 -9.28 -5.55 -8.00
C LEU A 61 -10.61 -5.76 -7.25
N GLU A 62 -11.70 -6.07 -7.96
CA GLU A 62 -13.02 -6.31 -7.35
C GLU A 62 -13.01 -7.50 -6.37
N VAL A 63 -12.27 -8.57 -6.68
CA VAL A 63 -12.10 -9.71 -5.77
C VAL A 63 -11.42 -9.28 -4.47
N HIS A 64 -10.36 -8.48 -4.56
CA HIS A 64 -9.63 -8.01 -3.40
C HIS A 64 -10.42 -7.00 -2.57
N ILE A 65 -11.20 -6.11 -3.20
CA ILE A 65 -12.13 -5.22 -2.48
C ILE A 65 -13.12 -6.03 -1.64
N LYS A 66 -13.72 -7.09 -2.22
CA LYS A 66 -14.64 -7.98 -1.49
C LYS A 66 -13.97 -8.66 -0.31
N ARG A 67 -12.73 -9.13 -0.48
CA ARG A 67 -11.95 -9.74 0.61
C ARG A 67 -11.67 -8.74 1.73
N VAL A 68 -11.17 -7.55 1.42
CA VAL A 68 -10.93 -6.49 2.42
C VAL A 68 -12.21 -6.17 3.19
N LYS A 69 -13.36 -6.07 2.50
CA LYS A 69 -14.66 -5.84 3.14
C LYS A 69 -15.06 -6.96 4.10
N SER A 70 -14.76 -8.22 3.78
CA SER A 70 -15.03 -9.36 4.66
C SER A 70 -14.12 -9.44 5.88
N LEU A 71 -12.96 -8.78 5.82
CA LEU A 71 -11.95 -8.76 6.89
C LEU A 71 -12.13 -7.60 7.87
N LEU A 72 -13.11 -6.72 7.65
CA LEU A 72 -13.28 -5.50 8.44
C LEU A 72 -13.45 -5.82 9.94
N PRO A 73 -12.74 -5.10 10.82
CA PRO A 73 -12.97 -5.20 12.26
C PRO A 73 -14.33 -4.60 12.65
N GLU A 74 -14.80 -4.95 13.84
CA GLU A 74 -16.07 -4.47 14.42
C GLU A 74 -16.11 -2.94 14.62
N SER A 75 -14.94 -2.30 14.77
CA SER A 75 -14.79 -0.88 15.04
C SER A 75 -13.61 -0.28 14.26
N GLY A 76 -13.67 1.04 14.05
CA GLY A 76 -12.70 1.78 13.25
C GLY A 76 -13.21 2.10 11.85
N LYS A 77 -12.39 2.82 11.08
CA LYS A 77 -12.69 3.24 9.71
C LYS A 77 -11.69 2.62 8.75
N VAL A 78 -12.20 2.06 7.66
CA VAL A 78 -11.38 1.61 6.54
C VAL A 78 -11.88 2.31 5.28
N SER A 79 -10.97 2.78 4.43
CA SER A 79 -11.27 3.41 3.15
C SER A 79 -10.42 2.76 2.08
N ILE A 80 -11.01 2.48 0.93
CA ILE A 80 -10.32 1.85 -0.20
C ILE A 80 -10.32 2.82 -1.37
N LEU A 81 -9.17 3.00 -2.00
CA LEU A 81 -9.02 3.80 -3.21
C LEU A 81 -8.40 2.94 -4.31
N SER A 82 -9.00 2.97 -5.49
CA SER A 82 -8.50 2.35 -6.69
C SER A 82 -7.82 3.39 -7.56
N VAL A 83 -6.59 3.13 -7.97
CA VAL A 83 -5.73 4.05 -8.72
C VAL A 83 -5.21 3.33 -9.96
N THR A 84 -5.10 3.97 -11.12
CA THR A 84 -4.47 3.32 -12.29
C THR A 84 -2.96 3.22 -12.10
N ASP A 85 -2.30 2.32 -12.82
CA ASP A 85 -0.83 2.21 -12.80
C ASP A 85 -0.13 3.55 -13.09
N LYS A 86 -0.63 4.29 -14.09
CA LYS A 86 -0.13 5.63 -14.42
C LYS A 86 -0.27 6.61 -13.25
N GLN A 87 -1.45 6.68 -12.63
CA GLN A 87 -1.69 7.56 -11.49
C GLN A 87 -0.85 7.18 -10.27
N TYR A 88 -0.56 5.89 -10.09
CA TYR A 88 0.34 5.40 -9.04
C TYR A 88 1.79 5.85 -9.30
N GLY A 89 2.25 5.79 -10.55
CA GLY A 89 3.55 6.32 -10.96
C GLY A 89 3.72 7.82 -10.70
N ASP A 90 2.62 8.58 -10.76
CA ASP A 90 2.59 10.03 -10.53
C ASP A 90 2.58 10.42 -9.02
N ILE A 91 2.80 9.48 -8.09
CA ILE A 91 2.83 9.77 -6.65
C ILE A 91 4.11 10.50 -6.25
N TYR A 92 3.96 11.71 -5.73
CA TYR A 92 5.05 12.46 -5.10
C TYR A 92 5.32 11.99 -3.67
N ASN A 93 6.53 11.50 -3.42
CA ASN A 93 6.99 11.11 -2.10
C ASN A 93 8.00 12.13 -1.55
N PHE A 94 7.71 12.67 -0.36
CA PHE A 94 8.59 13.61 0.34
C PHE A 94 8.99 13.02 1.69
N TRP A 95 10.27 13.12 2.03
CA TRP A 95 10.80 12.75 3.35
C TRP A 95 11.11 14.00 4.17
N GLY A 96 11.02 13.88 5.50
CA GLY A 96 11.29 14.98 6.41
C GLY A 96 12.70 15.56 6.22
N LYS A 97 12.84 16.88 6.34
CA LYS A 97 14.14 17.56 6.31
C LYS A 97 14.90 17.27 7.62
N PRO A 98 16.19 16.86 7.57
CA PRO A 98 16.96 16.61 8.79
C PRO A 98 17.07 17.91 9.61
N LYS A 99 16.82 17.81 10.92
CA LYS A 99 16.84 18.96 11.86
C LYS A 99 18.24 19.53 12.12
N SER A 100 19.32 18.95 11.60
CA SER A 100 20.66 19.52 11.68
C SER A 100 21.52 19.13 10.48
N ILE A 101 22.18 20.11 9.87
CA ILE A 101 23.10 19.95 8.73
C ILE A 101 24.39 19.17 9.13
N ASN A 102 24.68 19.01 10.42
CA ASN A 102 25.99 18.56 10.90
C ASN A 102 26.11 17.07 11.31
N LYS A 103 25.21 16.17 10.88
CA LYS A 103 25.36 14.72 11.15
C LYS A 103 25.02 13.79 9.97
N SER A 104 25.01 14.25 8.73
CA SER A 104 24.85 13.33 7.60
C SER A 104 26.20 12.76 7.14
N LYS A 105 26.74 11.78 7.87
CA LYS A 105 27.59 10.73 7.25
C LYS A 105 26.73 9.70 6.47
N ILE A 106 25.49 10.06 6.14
CA ILE A 106 24.53 9.27 5.37
C ILE A 106 24.19 10.06 4.09
N THR A 107 25.19 10.51 3.34
CA THR A 107 25.00 11.15 2.03
C THR A 107 25.30 10.21 0.86
N LYS A 108 25.52 8.92 1.12
CA LYS A 108 25.73 7.91 0.07
C LYS A 108 25.15 6.55 0.45
N LYS A 109 23.87 6.48 0.77
CA LYS A 109 23.13 5.27 0.40
C LYS A 109 22.20 5.71 -0.71
N VAL A 110 22.71 5.59 -1.93
CA VAL A 110 21.91 5.63 -3.15
C VAL A 110 20.67 4.80 -2.83
N ILE A 111 19.51 5.45 -2.86
CA ILE A 111 18.24 4.74 -2.91
C ILE A 111 18.32 4.03 -4.26
N SER A 112 18.86 2.81 -4.27
CA SER A 112 18.61 1.91 -5.38
C SER A 112 17.10 1.83 -5.45
N GLU A 113 16.55 2.14 -6.62
CA GLU A 113 15.15 1.95 -6.95
C GLU A 113 14.63 0.67 -6.26
N PRO A 114 13.40 0.67 -5.71
CA PRO A 114 12.87 -0.56 -5.14
C PRO A 114 13.00 -1.66 -6.20
N ILE A 115 13.71 -2.73 -5.85
CA ILE A 115 14.04 -3.91 -6.69
C ILE A 115 12.80 -4.49 -7.41
N GLN A 116 11.60 -4.13 -6.96
CA GLN A 116 10.32 -4.52 -7.56
C GLN A 116 10.05 -3.95 -8.96
N LEU A 117 10.83 -2.98 -9.44
CA LEU A 117 10.75 -2.50 -10.83
C LEU A 117 11.56 -3.34 -11.83
N GLU A 118 12.37 -4.31 -11.39
CA GLU A 118 13.17 -5.17 -12.29
C GLU A 118 12.54 -6.54 -12.60
N PHE A 119 11.36 -6.85 -12.07
CA PHE A 119 10.70 -8.15 -12.26
C PHE A 119 9.38 -8.12 -13.04
N PHE A 120 9.12 -7.05 -13.80
CA PHE A 120 8.01 -6.98 -14.76
C PHE A 120 8.48 -6.47 -16.13
#